data_AF-A0A7S3J213-F1
#
_entry.id   AF-A0A7S3J213-F1
#
_cell.length_a   1.000
_cell.length_b   1.000
_cell.length_c   1.000
_cell.angle_alpha   90.00
_cell.angle_beta   90.00
_cell.angle_gamma   90.00
#
_symmetry.space_group_name_H-M   'P 1'
#
loop_
_entity.id
_entity.type
_entity.pdbx_description
1 polymer ?
#
loop_
_entity_poly.entity_id
_entity_poly.type
_entity_poly.pdbx_seq_one_letter_code
_entity_poly.pdbx_strand_id
1 'polypeptide(L)'
;KAQDFRWNRYWNEAVDNLYKSHMKLLQEIYDKHSGSFKKPGEENYMAPSEFEAIWLKSGLLNDRFANRDINVCFNLAMQTRIDEINSDRHLKMSFIEFLEGVARAANYL
;
A
#
# COMPACT_ATOMS: atom_id res chain seq x y z
N LYS A 1 -18.57 -2.83 2.34
CA LYS A 1 -18.12 -1.47 2.75
C LYS A 1 -16.60 -1.48 2.82
N ALA A 2 -15.89 -0.42 2.42
CA ALA A 2 -14.41 -0.42 2.34
C ALA A 2 -13.70 -0.77 3.67
N GLN A 3 -14.35 -0.50 4.80
CA GLN A 3 -13.86 -0.73 6.15
C GLN A 3 -14.00 -2.18 6.64
N ASP A 4 -14.84 -2.99 5.99
CA ASP A 4 -15.15 -4.35 6.47
C ASP A 4 -13.91 -5.26 6.45
N PHE A 5 -13.00 -5.04 5.50
CA PHE A 5 -11.72 -5.73 5.45
C PHE A 5 -10.87 -5.46 6.70
N ARG A 6 -10.83 -4.20 7.17
CA ARG A 6 -9.98 -3.81 8.29
C ARG A 6 -10.38 -4.54 9.56
N TRP A 7 -11.67 -4.52 9.88
CA TRP A 7 -12.23 -5.18 11.06
C TRP A 7 -12.16 -6.71 11.02
N ASN A 8 -12.42 -7.31 9.86
CA ASN A 8 -12.59 -8.76 9.78
C ASN A 8 -11.31 -9.54 9.41
N ARG A 9 -10.29 -8.86 8.86
CA ARG A 9 -9.11 -9.53 8.28
C ARG A 9 -7.78 -8.89 8.64
N TYR A 10 -7.73 -7.58 8.81
CA TYR A 10 -6.48 -6.85 8.99
C TYR A 10 -6.13 -6.62 10.46
N TRP A 11 -7.07 -6.08 11.25
CA TRP A 11 -6.85 -5.72 12.64
C TRP A 11 -7.03 -6.93 13.56
N ASN A 12 -6.00 -7.78 13.57
CA ASN A 12 -5.89 -8.89 14.51
C ASN A 12 -4.41 -9.10 14.90
N GLU A 13 -4.23 -9.85 15.98
CA GLU A 13 -2.92 -10.10 16.58
C GLU A 13 -1.97 -10.87 15.63
N ALA A 14 -2.50 -11.78 14.81
CA ALA A 14 -1.68 -12.56 13.89
C ALA A 14 -1.02 -11.67 12.82
N VAL A 15 -1.77 -10.73 12.24
CA VAL A 15 -1.25 -9.76 11.28
C VAL A 15 -0.25 -8.80 11.94
N ASP A 16 -0.55 -8.34 13.16
CA ASP A 16 0.37 -7.47 13.92
C ASP A 16 1.71 -8.17 14.23
N ASN A 17 1.68 -9.43 14.65
CA ASN A 17 2.90 -10.22 14.90
C ASN A 17 3.68 -10.48 13.60
N LEU A 18 3.00 -10.71 12.47
CA LEU A 18 3.64 -10.85 11.17
C LEU A 18 4.38 -9.57 10.78
N TYR A 19 3.75 -8.41 10.93
CA TYR A 19 4.39 -7.13 10.65
C TYR A 19 5.52 -6.81 11.59
N LYS A 20 5.38 -7.07 12.89
CA LYS A 20 6.48 -6.87 13.85
C LYS A 20 7.71 -7.71 13.50
N SER A 21 7.51 -8.97 13.10
CA SER A 21 8.62 -9.86 12.72
C SER A 21 9.28 -9.49 11.39
N HIS A 22 8.56 -8.85 10.46
CA HIS A 22 9.07 -8.49 9.13
C HIS A 22 9.18 -6.97 8.90
N MET A 23 9.06 -6.16 9.95
CA MET A 23 8.95 -4.69 9.84
C MET A 23 10.13 -4.10 9.07
N LYS A 24 11.34 -4.56 9.36
CA LYS A 24 12.56 -4.09 8.72
C LYS A 24 12.56 -4.36 7.22
N LEU A 25 12.16 -5.56 6.80
CA LEU A 25 12.05 -5.93 5.39
C LEU A 25 11.00 -5.07 4.68
N LEU A 26 9.83 -4.88 5.30
CA LEU A 26 8.75 -4.07 4.73
C LEU A 26 9.17 -2.61 4.58
N GLN A 27 9.88 -2.07 5.57
CA GLN A 27 10.46 -0.73 5.50
C GLN A 27 11.49 -0.61 4.38
N GLU A 28 12.41 -1.58 4.25
CA GLU A 28 13.40 -1.59 3.17
C GLU A 28 12.76 -1.66 1.78
N ILE A 29 11.69 -2.44 1.61
CA ILE A 29 10.91 -2.48 0.35
C ILE A 29 10.28 -1.11 0.08
N TYR A 30 9.63 -0.52 1.08
CA TYR A 30 9.03 0.80 0.94
C TYR A 30 10.07 1.85 0.57
N ASP A 31 11.18 1.94 1.30
CA ASP A 31 12.22 2.95 1.09
C ASP A 31 12.89 2.79 -0.29
N LYS A 32 13.11 1.56 -0.74
CA LYS A 32 13.72 1.27 -2.04
C LYS A 32 12.82 1.65 -3.22
N HIS A 33 11.51 1.58 -3.04
CA HIS A 33 10.54 1.78 -4.12
C HIS A 33 9.76 3.11 -4.00
N SER A 34 10.05 3.95 -3.01
CA SER A 34 9.35 5.23 -2.78
C SER A 34 10.23 6.44 -3.06
N GLY A 35 9.61 7.54 -3.46
CA GLY A 35 10.24 8.86 -3.50
C GLY A 35 10.79 9.28 -4.86
N SER A 36 10.48 8.58 -5.94
CA SER A 36 10.88 8.97 -7.31
C SER A 36 10.25 10.30 -7.73
N PHE A 37 9.08 10.63 -7.17
CA PHE A 37 8.31 11.84 -7.50
C PHE A 37 8.40 12.93 -6.42
N LYS A 38 9.17 12.71 -5.35
CA LYS A 38 9.24 13.67 -4.24
C LYS A 38 9.95 14.94 -4.66
N LYS A 39 9.45 16.09 -4.19
CA LYS A 39 10.15 17.36 -4.36
C LYS A 39 11.25 17.50 -3.29
N PRO A 40 12.31 18.29 -3.54
CA PRO A 40 13.30 18.59 -2.52
C PRO A 40 12.63 19.16 -1.25
N GLY A 41 12.92 18.55 -0.09
CA GLY A 41 12.32 18.94 1.20
C GLY A 41 10.96 18.31 1.51
N GLU A 42 10.41 17.51 0.61
CA GLU A 42 9.18 16.75 0.85
C GLU A 42 9.47 15.41 1.53
N GLU A 43 8.57 14.96 2.41
CA GLU A 43 8.64 13.64 3.02
C GLU A 43 8.56 12.52 1.97
N ASN A 44 9.18 11.38 2.27
CA ASN A 44 9.19 10.25 1.34
C ASN A 44 7.79 9.61 1.27
N TYR A 45 7.25 9.50 0.06
CA TYR A 45 5.97 8.85 -0.21
C TYR A 45 6.08 7.91 -1.39
N MET A 46 5.16 6.94 -1.46
CA MET A 46 5.00 6.04 -2.59
C MET A 46 3.87 6.53 -3.49
N ALA A 47 4.14 6.68 -4.78
CA ALA A 47 3.14 6.98 -5.80
C ALA A 47 2.40 5.70 -6.26
N PRO A 48 1.22 5.80 -6.90
CA PRO A 48 0.49 4.62 -7.39
C PRO A 48 1.33 3.75 -8.35
N SER A 49 2.08 4.38 -9.25
CA SER A 49 2.95 3.68 -10.21
C SER A 49 4.14 2.98 -9.54
N GLU A 50 4.64 3.52 -8.44
CA GLU A 50 5.69 2.89 -7.63
C GLU A 50 5.16 1.64 -6.92
N PHE A 51 3.96 1.74 -6.34
CA PHE A 51 3.29 0.59 -5.73
C PHE A 51 3.00 -0.50 -6.77
N GLU A 52 2.47 -0.12 -7.94
CA GLU A 52 2.22 -1.04 -9.06
C GLU A 52 3.49 -1.78 -9.50
N ALA A 53 4.60 -1.06 -9.61
CA ALA A 53 5.87 -1.63 -10.03
C ALA A 53 6.40 -2.71 -9.08
N ILE A 54 6.08 -2.65 -7.78
CA ILE A 54 6.48 -3.69 -6.80
C ILE A 54 5.83 -5.03 -7.17
N TRP A 55 4.51 -5.01 -7.40
CA TRP A 55 3.75 -6.23 -7.69
C TRP A 55 4.09 -6.78 -9.07
N LEU A 56 4.23 -5.92 -10.08
CA LEU A 56 4.63 -6.37 -11.42
C LEU A 56 6.02 -7.02 -11.42
N LYS A 57 6.96 -6.50 -10.62
CA LYS A 57 8.32 -7.06 -10.50
C LYS A 57 8.38 -8.30 -9.61
N SER A 58 7.44 -8.50 -8.69
CA SER A 58 7.47 -9.64 -7.77
C SER A 58 7.05 -10.96 -8.42
N GLY A 59 6.36 -10.91 -9.57
CA GLY A 59 5.84 -12.11 -10.23
C GLY A 59 4.68 -12.78 -9.47
N LEU A 60 4.06 -12.07 -8.52
CA LEU A 60 2.97 -12.59 -7.69
C LEU A 60 1.58 -12.45 -8.33
N LEU A 61 1.47 -11.80 -9.49
CA LEU A 61 0.21 -11.67 -10.21
C LEU A 61 -0.27 -13.04 -10.70
N ASN A 62 -1.57 -13.28 -10.62
CA ASN A 62 -2.22 -14.52 -11.03
C ASN A 62 -3.67 -14.24 -11.49
N ASP A 63 -4.43 -15.29 -11.82
CA ASP A 63 -5.82 -15.14 -12.30
C ASP A 63 -6.76 -14.45 -11.30
N ARG A 64 -6.44 -14.48 -10.01
CA ARG A 64 -7.19 -13.83 -8.92
C ARG A 64 -6.66 -12.45 -8.57
N PHE A 65 -5.38 -12.19 -8.79
CA PHE A 65 -4.71 -10.91 -8.54
C PHE A 65 -4.11 -10.36 -9.84
N ALA A 66 -4.91 -9.62 -10.59
CA ALA A 66 -4.48 -9.01 -11.84
C ALA A 66 -4.02 -7.56 -11.63
N ASN A 67 -3.41 -6.97 -12.66
CA ASN A 67 -2.88 -5.60 -12.59
C ASN A 67 -3.93 -4.58 -12.10
N ARG A 68 -5.17 -4.67 -12.60
CA ARG A 68 -6.29 -3.79 -12.20
C ARG A 68 -6.56 -3.82 -10.68
N ASP A 69 -6.32 -4.95 -10.03
CA ASP A 69 -6.61 -5.14 -8.61
C ASP A 69 -5.56 -4.44 -7.73
N ILE A 70 -4.37 -4.18 -8.26
CA ILE A 70 -3.31 -3.45 -7.57
C ILE A 70 -3.75 -2.00 -7.29
N ASN A 71 -4.30 -1.33 -8.31
CA ASN A 71 -4.81 0.04 -8.16
C ASN A 71 -5.99 0.11 -7.18
N VAL A 72 -6.83 -0.92 -7.15
CA VAL A 72 -7.91 -1.04 -6.15
C VAL A 72 -7.32 -1.19 -4.75
N CYS A 73 -6.28 -2.01 -4.56
CA CYS A 73 -5.59 -2.16 -3.28
C CYS A 73 -4.97 -0.84 -2.81
N PHE A 74 -4.34 -0.09 -3.72
CA PHE A 74 -3.80 1.23 -3.41
C PHE A 74 -4.89 2.17 -2.91
N ASN A 75 -5.96 2.36 -3.71
CA ASN A 75 -7.03 3.29 -3.38
C ASN A 75 -7.76 2.93 -2.08
N LEU A 76 -7.96 1.65 -1.80
CA LEU A 76 -8.61 1.20 -0.58
C LEU A 76 -7.71 1.31 0.66
N ALA A 77 -6.39 1.31 0.48
CA ALA A 77 -5.43 1.46 1.55
C ALA A 77 -5.22 2.92 1.99
N MET A 78 -5.46 3.87 1.09
CA MET A 78 -5.34 5.30 1.39
C MET A 78 -6.31 5.74 2.50
N GLN A 79 -5.87 6.68 3.32
CA GLN A 79 -6.75 7.37 4.26
C GLN A 79 -7.63 8.37 3.49
N THR A 80 -8.95 8.28 3.69
CA THR A 80 -9.92 9.20 3.09
C THR A 80 -9.71 10.62 3.60
N ARG A 81 -9.76 11.62 2.70
CA ARG A 81 -9.67 13.04 3.05
C ARG A 81 -10.87 13.79 2.49
N ILE A 82 -11.20 14.91 3.13
CA ILE A 82 -12.36 15.73 2.78
C ILE A 82 -12.09 16.53 1.50
N ASP A 83 -10.84 16.91 1.23
CA ASP A 83 -10.44 17.69 0.05
C ASP A 83 -9.48 16.88 -0.84
N GLU A 84 -10.03 16.22 -1.85
CA GLU A 84 -9.27 15.51 -2.90
C GLU A 84 -9.03 16.39 -4.15
N ILE A 85 -9.68 17.55 -4.25
CA ILE A 85 -9.64 18.42 -5.43
C ILE A 85 -8.37 19.27 -5.41
N ASN A 86 -8.03 19.84 -4.26
CA ASN A 86 -6.90 20.75 -4.13
C ASN A 86 -5.64 20.07 -3.56
N SER A 87 -5.72 18.79 -3.20
CA SER A 87 -4.62 18.04 -2.57
C SER A 87 -4.31 16.74 -3.30
N ASP A 88 -3.03 16.57 -3.63
CA ASP A 88 -2.47 15.34 -4.21
C ASP A 88 -2.15 14.26 -3.15
N ARG A 89 -2.54 14.45 -1.88
CA ARG A 89 -2.23 13.51 -0.78
C ARG A 89 -2.80 12.10 -1.00
N HIS A 90 -3.92 11.98 -1.70
CA HIS A 90 -4.53 10.71 -2.06
C HIS A 90 -3.67 9.90 -3.06
N LEU A 91 -2.66 10.53 -3.67
CA LEU A 91 -1.65 9.89 -4.52
C LEU A 91 -0.32 9.65 -3.80
N LYS A 92 -0.20 10.07 -2.53
CA LYS A 92 1.04 10.01 -1.74
C LYS A 92 0.88 9.01 -0.60
N MET A 93 1.09 7.74 -0.90
CA MET A 93 0.98 6.66 0.09
C MET A 93 2.13 6.74 1.09
N SER A 94 1.79 6.78 2.38
CA SER A 94 2.72 6.67 3.50
C SER A 94 3.06 5.20 3.79
N PHE A 95 4.07 4.96 4.63
CA PHE A 95 4.44 3.59 5.02
C PHE A 95 3.29 2.79 5.67
N ILE A 96 2.45 3.45 6.48
CA ILE A 96 1.30 2.79 7.12
C ILE A 96 0.26 2.37 6.08
N GLU A 97 -0.01 3.24 5.10
CA GLU A 97 -0.91 2.94 3.98
C GLU A 97 -0.32 1.84 3.08
N PHE A 98 1.01 1.80 2.91
CA PHE A 98 1.70 0.71 2.22
C PHE A 98 1.50 -0.64 2.92
N LEU A 99 1.64 -0.71 4.25
CA LEU A 99 1.36 -1.95 5.00
C LEU A 99 -0.06 -2.44 4.78
N GLU A 100 -1.05 -1.54 4.76
CA GLU A 100 -2.43 -1.93 4.46
C GLU A 100 -2.59 -2.41 3.01
N GLY A 101 -1.98 -1.70 2.05
CA GLY A 101 -1.99 -2.08 0.64
C GLY A 101 -1.42 -3.49 0.40
N VAL A 102 -0.34 -3.84 1.11
CA VAL A 102 0.25 -5.19 1.09
C VAL A 102 -0.71 -6.23 1.67
N ALA A 103 -1.35 -5.98 2.81
CA ALA A 103 -2.35 -6.90 3.35
C ALA A 103 -3.52 -7.12 2.40
N ARG A 104 -3.96 -6.06 1.70
CA ARG A 104 -5.05 -6.15 0.73
C ARG A 104 -4.66 -7.01 -0.47
N ALA A 105 -3.48 -6.78 -1.05
CA ALA A 105 -2.97 -7.59 -2.14
C ALA A 105 -2.76 -9.05 -1.71
N ALA A 106 -2.22 -9.28 -0.51
CA ALA A 106 -2.02 -10.62 0.05
C ALA A 106 -3.33 -11.41 0.23
N ASN A 107 -4.48 -10.75 0.39
CA ASN A 107 -5.78 -11.43 0.48
C ASN A 107 -6.24 -12.02 -0.87
N TYR A 108 -5.61 -11.65 -1.99
CA TYR A 108 -5.88 -12.25 -3.31
C TYR A 108 -4.96 -13.42 -3.65
N LEU A 109 -3.81 -13.54 -2.96
CA LEU A 109 -2.83 -14.60 -3.13
C LEU A 109 -3.26 -15.87 -2.40
#